data_AF-A0A9P8APG9-F1
#
_entry.id   AF-A0A9P8APG9-F1
#
_cell.length_a   1.000
_cell.length_b   1.000
_cell.length_c   1.000
_cell.angle_alpha   90.00
_cell.angle_beta   90.00
_cell.angle_gamma   90.00
#
_symmetry.space_group_name_H-M   'P 1'
#
loop_
_entity.id
_entity.type
_entity.pdbx_description
1 polymer ?
#
loop_
_entity_poly.entity_id
_entity_poly.type
_entity_poly.pdbx_seq_one_letter_code
_entity_poly.pdbx_strand_id
1 'polypeptide(L)'
;MTIYYSLTFFLLAAEMGTFCLIVLPLPHTVKKRVFSFLSTSPFVAKIAYALKISFIFVGILFFDALQRMFRVTAEAELAKSGQQGVSDVRTETNLAARKFYSQRNVYLTGFTLFLSLVLTRTFSIILDLIQAQDELLKHNGELDSSKELEKLRKKADESDTLKRDLEKAHRDLETLKSQALSQAAEYDRLSDDYNKASGSSPRSKSD
;
A
#
# COMPACT_ATOMS: atom_id res chain seq x y z
N MET A 1 23.88 -10.70 38.13
CA MET A 1 22.91 -9.67 37.70
C MET A 1 21.56 -10.03 38.26
N THR A 2 20.74 -9.05 38.61
CA THR A 2 19.35 -9.31 39.00
C THR A 2 18.58 -9.96 37.86
N ILE A 3 17.70 -10.90 38.19
CA ILE A 3 16.99 -11.77 37.23
C ILE A 3 16.24 -10.97 36.15
N TYR A 4 15.67 -9.82 36.54
CA TYR A 4 14.93 -8.96 35.62
C TYR A 4 15.81 -8.34 34.52
N TYR A 5 17.08 -8.00 34.79
CA TYR A 5 18.01 -7.51 33.76
C TYR A 5 18.48 -8.61 32.81
N SER A 6 18.63 -9.85 33.31
CA SER A 6 18.92 -11.00 32.45
C SER A 6 17.75 -11.29 31.50
N LEU A 7 16.50 -11.16 31.99
CA LEU A 7 15.32 -11.31 31.15
C LEU A 7 15.21 -10.22 30.08
N THR A 8 15.52 -8.96 30.41
CA THR A 8 15.56 -7.87 29.42
C THR A 8 16.65 -8.11 28.38
N PHE A 9 17.80 -8.65 28.77
CA PHE A 9 18.85 -9.02 27.83
C PHE A 9 18.40 -10.08 26.82
N PHE A 10 17.73 -11.15 27.28
CA PHE A 10 17.19 -12.16 26.37
C PHE A 10 16.11 -11.59 25.45
N LEU A 11 15.27 -10.69 25.96
CA LEU A 11 14.28 -9.99 25.16
C LEU A 11 14.96 -9.16 24.07
N LEU A 12 15.96 -8.35 24.42
CA LEU A 12 16.75 -7.56 23.47
C LEU A 12 17.41 -8.45 22.40
N ALA A 13 18.02 -9.56 22.80
CA ALA A 13 18.65 -10.49 21.85
C ALA A 13 17.63 -11.09 20.87
N ALA A 14 16.44 -11.46 21.36
CA ALA A 14 15.35 -11.95 20.52
C ALA A 14 14.81 -10.88 19.57
N GLU A 15 14.68 -9.63 20.04
CA GLU A 15 14.28 -8.50 19.21
C GLU A 15 15.32 -8.18 18.14
N MET A 16 16.62 -8.24 18.45
CA MET A 16 17.68 -8.06 17.46
C MET A 16 17.63 -9.14 16.39
N GLY A 17 17.49 -10.41 16.77
CA GLY A 17 17.36 -11.51 15.81
C GLY A 17 16.13 -11.35 14.92
N THR A 18 15.00 -10.98 15.50
CA THR A 18 13.74 -10.76 14.77
C THR A 18 13.85 -9.56 13.83
N PHE A 19 14.44 -8.45 14.29
CA PHE A 19 14.67 -7.25 13.48
C PHE A 19 15.58 -7.54 12.28
N CYS A 20 16.70 -8.23 12.50
CA CYS A 20 17.60 -8.64 11.41
C CYS A 20 16.89 -9.53 10.38
N LEU A 21 16.05 -10.46 10.83
CA LEU A 21 15.27 -11.34 9.94
C LEU A 21 14.26 -10.54 9.11
N ILE A 22 13.57 -9.58 9.73
CA ILE A 22 12.56 -8.72 9.10
C ILE A 22 13.18 -7.75 8.08
N VAL A 23 14.35 -7.17 8.39
CA VAL A 23 15.03 -6.18 7.53
C VAL A 23 15.72 -6.82 6.32
N LEU A 24 16.00 -8.12 6.37
CA LEU A 24 16.67 -8.84 5.29
C LEU A 24 15.91 -8.63 3.96
N PRO A 25 16.58 -8.26 2.86
CA PRO A 25 15.94 -8.05 1.57
C PRO A 25 15.47 -9.39 0.97
N LEU A 26 14.31 -9.86 1.41
CA LEU A 26 13.63 -11.02 0.86
C LEU A 26 12.90 -10.67 -0.46
N PRO A 27 12.81 -11.62 -1.42
CA PRO A 27 12.02 -11.44 -2.64
C PRO A 27 10.52 -11.32 -2.30
N HIS A 28 9.77 -10.53 -3.08
CA HIS A 28 8.38 -10.13 -2.78
C HIS A 28 7.44 -11.30 -2.44
N THR A 29 7.51 -12.39 -3.20
CA THR A 29 6.69 -13.59 -2.99
C THR A 29 6.92 -14.24 -1.61
N VAL A 30 8.18 -14.26 -1.16
CA VAL A 30 8.55 -14.82 0.14
C VAL A 30 8.16 -13.85 1.26
N LYS A 31 8.40 -12.54 1.09
CA LYS A 31 7.93 -11.51 2.04
C LYS A 31 6.44 -11.61 2.28
N LYS A 32 5.64 -11.63 1.21
CA LYS A 32 4.18 -11.71 1.31
C LYS A 32 3.73 -12.97 2.05
N ARG A 33 4.30 -14.15 1.74
CA ARG A 33 3.95 -15.40 2.41
C ARG A 33 4.32 -15.37 3.90
N VAL A 34 5.52 -14.91 4.23
CA VAL A 34 6.00 -14.82 5.62
C VAL A 34 5.16 -13.84 6.42
N PHE A 35 4.96 -12.61 5.93
CA PHE A 35 4.21 -11.57 6.65
C PHE A 35 2.71 -11.82 6.69
N SER A 36 2.12 -12.44 5.66
CA SER A 36 0.73 -12.90 5.71
C SER A 36 0.56 -14.00 6.76
N PHE A 37 1.46 -14.98 6.81
CA PHE A 37 1.45 -15.99 7.88
C PHE A 37 1.64 -15.36 9.27
N LEU A 38 2.56 -14.41 9.37
CA LEU A 38 2.86 -13.70 10.61
C LEU A 38 1.66 -12.85 11.08
N SER A 39 0.89 -12.23 10.17
CA SER A 39 -0.28 -11.42 10.51
C SER A 39 -1.56 -12.23 10.71
N THR A 40 -1.72 -13.38 10.06
CA THR A 40 -2.95 -14.19 10.15
C THR A 40 -2.88 -15.24 11.27
N SER A 41 -1.67 -15.65 11.69
CA SER A 41 -1.52 -16.68 12.71
C SER A 41 -1.93 -16.19 14.11
N PRO A 42 -2.90 -16.86 14.78
CA PRO A 42 -3.34 -16.49 16.12
C PRO A 42 -2.23 -16.65 17.18
N PHE A 43 -1.24 -17.50 16.91
CA PHE A 43 -0.07 -17.65 17.76
C PHE A 43 0.81 -16.40 17.75
N VAL A 44 1.01 -15.81 16.57
CA VAL A 44 1.82 -14.60 16.39
C VAL A 44 1.12 -13.38 16.96
N ALA A 45 -0.20 -13.30 16.84
CA ALA A 45 -0.99 -12.27 17.52
C ALA A 45 -0.76 -12.30 19.04
N LYS A 46 -0.78 -13.48 19.67
CA LYS A 46 -0.48 -13.63 21.11
C LYS A 46 0.94 -13.19 21.45
N ILE A 47 1.93 -13.52 20.62
CA ILE A 47 3.32 -13.06 20.79
C ILE A 47 3.41 -11.53 20.69
N ALA A 48 2.74 -10.92 19.71
CA ALA A 48 2.72 -9.47 19.55
C ALA A 48 2.08 -8.77 20.76
N TYR A 49 1.01 -9.33 21.33
CA TYR A 49 0.44 -8.85 22.59
C TYR A 49 1.41 -9.00 23.76
N ALA A 50 2.11 -10.14 23.87
CA ALA A 50 3.13 -10.36 24.90
C ALA A 50 4.30 -9.36 24.77
N LEU A 51 4.74 -9.04 23.55
CA LEU A 51 5.75 -8.01 23.29
C LEU A 51 5.27 -6.61 23.71
N LYS A 52 4.01 -6.25 23.42
CA LYS A 52 3.42 -4.97 23.87
C LYS A 52 3.35 -4.86 25.39
N ILE A 53 2.97 -5.94 26.08
CA ILE A 53 2.97 -5.97 27.55
C ILE A 53 4.41 -5.84 28.07
N SER A 54 5.34 -6.59 27.48
CA SER A 54 6.76 -6.53 27.85
C SER A 54 7.33 -5.13 27.67
N PHE A 55 6.96 -4.41 26.62
CA PHE A 55 7.37 -3.02 26.40
C PHE A 55 7.03 -2.09 27.58
N ILE A 56 5.81 -2.20 28.14
CA ILE A 56 5.41 -1.42 29.32
C ILE A 56 6.27 -1.76 30.53
N PHE A 57 6.51 -3.06 30.77
CA PHE A 57 7.38 -3.52 31.86
C PHE A 57 8.82 -3.03 31.72
N VAL A 58 9.40 -3.12 30.52
CA VAL A 58 10.73 -2.58 30.25
C VAL A 58 10.75 -1.07 30.42
N GLY A 59 9.66 -0.37 30.09
CA GLY A 59 9.47 1.06 30.32
C GLY A 59 9.60 1.44 31.79
N ILE A 60 8.91 0.69 32.67
CA ILE A 60 9.00 0.88 34.12
C ILE A 60 10.43 0.59 34.61
N LEU A 61 11.06 -0.50 34.15
CA LEU A 61 12.44 -0.85 34.52
C LEU A 61 13.46 0.18 34.01
N PHE A 62 13.21 0.79 32.86
CA PHE A 62 14.04 1.86 32.32
C PHE A 62 13.96 3.10 33.21
N PHE A 63 12.76 3.49 33.64
CA PHE A 63 12.61 4.63 34.55
C PHE A 63 13.23 4.36 35.94
N ASP A 64 13.05 3.15 36.49
CA ASP A 64 13.75 2.72 37.73
C ASP A 64 15.27 2.78 37.55
N ALA A 65 15.79 2.24 36.44
CA ALA A 65 17.21 2.26 36.15
C ALA A 65 17.76 3.68 36.00
N LEU A 66 17.00 4.58 35.35
CA LEU A 66 17.37 6.00 35.21
C LEU A 66 17.42 6.70 36.57
N GLN A 67 16.39 6.54 37.39
CA GLN A 67 16.34 7.13 38.72
C GLN A 67 17.50 6.63 39.59
N ARG A 68 17.77 5.32 39.54
CA ARG A 68 18.91 4.70 40.25
C ARG A 68 20.25 5.23 39.73
N MET A 69 20.41 5.36 38.42
CA MET A 69 21.64 5.88 37.81
C MET A 69 21.88 7.33 38.21
N PHE A 70 20.86 8.20 38.18
CA PHE A 70 20.99 9.58 38.62
C PHE A 70 21.35 9.68 40.10
N ARG A 71 20.69 8.90 40.96
CA ARG A 71 21.01 8.84 42.39
C ARG A 71 22.46 8.41 42.63
N VAL A 72 22.91 7.30 42.04
CA VAL A 72 24.28 6.79 42.20
C VAL A 72 25.31 7.75 41.61
N THR A 73 24.95 8.48 40.56
CA THR A 73 25.83 9.49 39.96
C THR A 73 25.99 10.70 40.88
N ALA A 74 24.88 11.20 41.46
CA ALA A 74 24.88 12.30 42.41
C ALA A 74 25.61 11.97 43.72
N GLU A 75 25.36 10.79 44.31
CA GLU A 75 26.07 10.31 45.52
C GLU A 75 27.58 10.30 45.31
N ALA A 76 28.02 10.04 44.08
CA ALA A 76 29.43 9.94 43.75
C ALA A 76 30.09 11.20 43.24
N GLU A 77 29.30 12.20 42.84
CA GLU A 77 29.78 13.55 42.63
C GLU A 77 29.94 14.26 43.98
N LEU A 78 28.99 14.05 44.90
CA LEU A 78 29.05 14.55 46.27
C LEU A 78 30.23 13.94 47.07
N ALA A 79 30.53 12.65 46.88
CA ALA A 79 31.70 12.02 47.49
C ALA A 79 33.04 12.56 46.95
N LYS A 80 33.05 13.15 45.74
CA LYS A 80 34.24 13.80 45.15
C LYS A 80 34.39 15.26 45.58
N SER A 81 33.29 15.97 45.83
CA SER A 81 33.30 17.38 46.24
C SER A 81 33.28 17.58 47.76
N GLY A 82 32.82 16.58 48.51
CA GLY A 82 32.83 16.54 49.97
C GLY A 82 34.23 16.26 50.52
N GLN A 83 34.83 17.29 51.08
CA GLN A 83 36.13 17.29 51.76
C GLN A 83 36.04 16.50 53.09
N GLN A 84 35.92 15.17 53.04
CA GLN A 84 36.13 14.30 54.20
C GLN A 84 37.30 13.37 53.94
N GLY A 85 38.38 13.62 54.69
CA GLY A 85 39.64 12.92 54.62
C GLY A 85 39.50 11.41 54.80
N VAL A 86 40.35 10.68 54.09
CA VAL A 86 40.42 9.22 53.98
C VAL A 86 39.32 8.64 53.07
N SER A 87 39.35 8.98 51.77
CA SER A 87 38.72 8.12 50.76
C SER A 87 39.53 6.82 50.66
N ASP A 88 39.15 5.83 51.46
CA ASP A 88 39.64 4.46 51.32
C ASP A 88 39.50 4.06 49.84
N VAL A 89 40.59 3.64 49.19
CA VAL A 89 40.63 3.19 47.79
C VAL A 89 39.53 2.17 47.52
N ARG A 90 39.18 1.38 48.54
CA ARG A 90 38.09 0.41 48.54
C ARG A 90 36.71 1.04 48.45
N THR A 91 36.48 2.20 49.03
CA THR A 91 35.21 2.95 48.93
C THR A 91 35.05 3.56 47.54
N GLU A 92 36.11 4.16 46.99
CA GLU A 92 36.08 4.73 45.63
C GLU A 92 35.86 3.67 44.54
N THR A 93 36.54 2.52 44.66
CA THR A 93 36.35 1.39 43.73
C THR A 93 34.95 0.81 43.80
N ASN A 94 34.35 0.67 45.00
CA ASN A 94 32.97 0.24 45.15
C ASN A 94 31.96 1.21 44.52
N LEU A 95 32.22 2.51 44.65
CA LEU A 95 31.37 3.56 44.10
C LEU A 95 31.45 3.62 42.57
N ALA A 96 32.66 3.51 42.01
CA ALA A 96 32.90 3.42 40.58
C ALA A 96 32.21 2.18 39.99
N ALA A 97 32.32 1.02 40.65
CA ALA A 97 31.62 -0.20 40.22
C ALA A 97 30.11 0.02 40.15
N ARG A 98 29.50 0.62 41.19
CA ARG A 98 28.05 0.92 41.21
C ARG A 98 27.60 1.82 40.07
N LYS A 99 28.42 2.81 39.66
CA LYS A 99 28.14 3.63 38.47
C LYS A 99 28.13 2.82 37.18
N PHE A 100 29.12 1.97 36.95
CA PHE A 100 29.17 1.16 35.74
C PHE A 100 27.98 0.19 35.67
N TYR A 101 27.58 -0.39 36.80
CA TYR A 101 26.38 -1.22 36.86
C TYR A 101 25.11 -0.45 36.52
N SER A 102 24.89 0.73 37.11
CA SER A 102 23.68 1.51 36.83
C SER A 102 23.62 2.04 35.40
N GLN A 103 24.74 2.53 34.86
CA GLN A 103 24.83 3.01 33.47
C GLN A 103 24.51 1.90 32.46
N ARG A 104 25.15 0.74 32.58
CA ARG A 104 24.91 -0.37 31.66
C ARG A 104 23.47 -0.88 31.74
N ASN A 105 22.88 -0.88 32.92
CA ASN A 105 21.48 -1.30 33.08
C ASN A 105 20.50 -0.30 32.43
N VAL A 106 20.79 1.01 32.49
CA VAL A 106 20.03 2.04 31.74
C VAL A 106 20.18 1.84 30.24
N TYR A 107 21.40 1.59 29.75
CA TYR A 107 21.61 1.33 28.33
C TYR A 107 20.91 0.05 27.88
N LEU A 108 20.97 -1.02 28.66
CA LEU A 108 20.31 -2.28 28.35
C LEU A 108 18.79 -2.09 28.20
N THR A 109 18.13 -1.48 29.18
CA THR A 109 16.68 -1.25 29.14
C THR A 109 16.30 -0.20 28.09
N GLY A 110 17.13 0.83 27.89
CA GLY A 110 16.92 1.88 26.89
C GLY A 110 17.02 1.36 25.45
N PHE A 111 18.06 0.58 25.14
CA PHE A 111 18.20 -0.06 23.82
C PHE A 111 17.08 -1.05 23.54
N THR A 112 16.61 -1.77 24.57
CA THR A 112 15.46 -2.67 24.44
C THR A 112 14.22 -1.90 24.02
N LEU A 113 13.87 -0.80 24.73
CA LEU A 113 12.72 0.03 24.35
C LEU A 113 12.84 0.63 22.95
N PHE A 114 14.01 1.14 22.62
CA PHE A 114 14.26 1.70 21.30
C PHE A 114 14.05 0.66 20.21
N LEU A 115 14.61 -0.53 20.39
CA LEU A 115 14.50 -1.62 19.43
C LEU A 115 13.06 -2.15 19.32
N SER A 116 12.33 -2.29 20.43
CA SER A 116 10.90 -2.65 20.42
C SER A 116 10.07 -1.67 19.58
N LEU A 117 10.34 -0.36 19.71
CA LEU A 117 9.63 0.67 18.95
C LEU A 117 9.97 0.61 17.46
N VAL A 118 11.27 0.51 17.14
CA VAL A 118 11.74 0.39 15.75
C VAL A 118 11.15 -0.87 15.11
N LEU A 119 11.18 -2.02 15.78
CA LEU A 119 10.62 -3.28 15.28
C LEU A 119 9.13 -3.13 14.96
N THR A 120 8.35 -2.55 15.87
CA THR A 120 6.91 -2.30 15.65
C THR A 120 6.69 -1.41 14.43
N ARG A 121 7.43 -0.31 14.31
CA ARG A 121 7.31 0.63 13.19
C ARG A 121 7.72 -0.01 11.87
N THR A 122 8.83 -0.72 11.84
CA THR A 122 9.34 -1.43 10.66
C THR A 122 8.35 -2.51 10.21
N PHE A 123 7.75 -3.25 11.13
CA PHE A 123 6.75 -4.27 10.81
C PHE A 123 5.53 -3.66 10.10
N SER A 124 4.97 -2.56 10.62
CA SER A 124 3.85 -1.85 9.97
C SER A 124 4.23 -1.33 8.58
N ILE A 125 5.39 -0.67 8.45
CA ILE A 125 5.85 -0.13 7.16
C ILE A 125 6.01 -1.24 6.12
N ILE A 126 6.52 -2.41 6.51
CA ILE A 126 6.68 -3.53 5.58
C ILE A 126 5.32 -4.09 5.14
N LEU A 127 4.33 -4.15 6.03
CA LEU A 127 2.98 -4.55 5.65
C LEU A 127 2.36 -3.56 4.66
N ASP A 128 2.47 -2.26 4.94
CA ASP A 128 1.99 -1.21 4.04
C ASP A 128 2.69 -1.28 2.67
N LEU A 129 3.99 -1.54 2.66
CA LEU A 129 4.77 -1.72 1.43
C LEU A 129 4.30 -2.94 0.61
N ILE A 130 3.98 -4.06 1.27
CA ILE A 130 3.45 -5.26 0.60
C ILE A 130 2.07 -4.96 -0.01
N GLN A 131 1.21 -4.26 0.71
CA GLN A 131 -0.12 -3.87 0.22
C GLN A 131 -0.02 -2.93 -0.99
N ALA A 132 0.86 -1.92 -0.91
CA ALA A 132 1.11 -1.01 -2.03
C ALA A 132 1.68 -1.74 -3.26
N GLN A 133 2.61 -2.69 -3.07
CA GLN A 133 3.13 -3.51 -4.18
C GLN A 133 2.04 -4.43 -4.78
N ASP A 134 1.15 -4.99 -3.97
CA ASP A 134 0.02 -5.79 -4.44
C ASP A 134 -0.99 -4.95 -5.26
N GLU A 135 -1.25 -3.71 -4.87
CA GLU A 135 -2.10 -2.79 -5.64
C GLU A 135 -1.48 -2.42 -6.99
N LEU A 136 -0.17 -2.15 -7.01
CA LEU A 136 0.56 -1.90 -8.27
C LEU A 136 0.57 -3.12 -9.19
N LEU A 137 0.73 -4.33 -8.64
CA LEU A 137 0.67 -5.57 -9.42
C LEU A 137 -0.72 -5.83 -9.99
N LYS A 138 -1.79 -5.50 -9.25
CA LYS A 138 -3.16 -5.60 -9.76
C LYS A 138 -3.40 -4.61 -10.90
N HIS A 139 -3.00 -3.36 -10.73
CA HIS A 139 -3.15 -2.32 -11.75
C HIS A 139 -2.31 -2.61 -13.00
N ASN A 140 -1.06 -3.06 -12.84
CA ASN A 140 -0.22 -3.47 -13.98
C ASN A 140 -0.70 -4.79 -14.62
N GLY A 141 -1.24 -5.73 -13.84
CA GLY A 141 -1.86 -6.94 -14.37
C GLY A 141 -3.16 -6.65 -15.14
N GLU A 142 -3.88 -5.59 -14.81
CA GLU A 142 -5.00 -5.08 -15.62
C GLU A 142 -4.50 -4.42 -16.92
N LEU A 143 -3.37 -3.70 -16.88
CA LEU A 143 -2.75 -3.14 -18.09
C LEU A 143 -2.19 -4.21 -19.05
N ASP A 144 -1.68 -5.34 -18.53
CA ASP A 144 -1.23 -6.50 -19.32
C ASP A 144 -2.38 -7.47 -19.66
N SER A 145 -3.58 -7.24 -19.16
CA SER A 145 -4.72 -8.09 -19.49
C SER A 145 -5.12 -7.85 -20.93
N SER A 146 -4.63 -8.73 -21.80
CA SER A 146 -5.08 -8.99 -23.17
C SER A 146 -6.59 -8.84 -23.38
N LYS A 147 -7.43 -8.92 -22.34
CA LYS A 147 -8.86 -8.62 -22.37
C LYS A 147 -9.22 -7.17 -22.72
N GLU A 148 -8.48 -6.16 -22.26
CA GLU A 148 -8.77 -4.77 -22.63
C GLU A 148 -8.29 -4.47 -24.05
N LEU A 149 -7.11 -4.98 -24.42
CA LEU A 149 -6.60 -4.90 -25.80
C LEU A 149 -7.48 -5.69 -26.79
N GLU A 150 -8.01 -6.86 -26.39
CA GLU A 150 -8.93 -7.67 -27.20
C GLU A 150 -10.32 -7.01 -27.28
N LYS A 151 -10.81 -6.38 -26.21
CA LYS A 151 -12.04 -5.57 -26.26
C LYS A 151 -11.88 -4.34 -27.16
N LEU A 152 -10.73 -3.67 -27.11
CA LEU A 152 -10.42 -2.55 -27.99
C LEU A 152 -10.32 -2.99 -29.45
N ARG A 153 -9.69 -4.14 -29.74
CA ARG A 153 -9.66 -4.74 -31.09
C ARG A 153 -11.05 -5.11 -31.59
N LYS A 154 -11.88 -5.77 -30.78
CA LYS A 154 -13.27 -6.11 -31.15
C LYS A 154 -14.12 -4.88 -31.44
N LYS A 155 -13.99 -3.83 -30.61
CA LYS A 155 -14.68 -2.55 -30.86
C LYS A 155 -14.19 -1.85 -32.14
N ALA A 156 -12.91 -1.96 -32.46
CA ALA A 156 -12.36 -1.40 -33.70
C ALA A 156 -12.92 -2.14 -34.94
N ASP A 157 -12.95 -3.48 -34.90
CA ASP A 157 -13.54 -4.29 -35.98
C ASP A 157 -15.05 -4.02 -36.14
N GLU A 158 -15.80 -3.95 -35.03
CA GLU A 158 -17.22 -3.58 -35.04
C GLU A 158 -17.42 -2.17 -35.62
N SER A 159 -16.56 -1.20 -35.26
CA SER A 159 -16.65 0.16 -35.80
C SER A 159 -16.43 0.21 -37.31
N ASP A 160 -15.48 -0.56 -37.85
CA ASP A 160 -15.22 -0.58 -39.29
C ASP A 160 -16.29 -1.33 -40.09
N THR A 161 -16.89 -2.38 -39.52
CA THR A 161 -18.06 -3.03 -40.14
C THR A 161 -19.27 -2.10 -40.17
N LEU A 162 -19.56 -1.41 -39.05
CA LEU A 162 -20.64 -0.42 -38.96
C LEU A 162 -20.47 0.72 -39.95
N LYS A 163 -19.24 1.23 -40.15
CA LYS A 163 -18.96 2.26 -41.18
C LYS A 163 -19.26 1.75 -42.60
N ARG A 164 -18.85 0.51 -42.92
CA ARG A 164 -19.11 -0.09 -44.24
C ARG A 164 -20.59 -0.28 -44.52
N ASP A 165 -21.35 -0.69 -43.50
CA ASP A 165 -22.79 -0.86 -43.64
C ASP A 165 -23.52 0.48 -43.73
N LEU A 166 -23.04 1.50 -43.01
CA LEU A 166 -23.54 2.88 -43.16
C LEU A 166 -23.30 3.42 -44.58
N GLU A 167 -22.12 3.19 -45.15
CA GLU A 167 -21.82 3.57 -46.53
C GLU A 167 -22.68 2.82 -47.56
N LYS A 168 -22.95 1.53 -47.35
CA LYS A 168 -23.87 0.76 -48.20
C LYS A 168 -25.28 1.31 -48.11
N ALA A 169 -25.79 1.50 -46.90
CA ALA A 169 -27.12 2.07 -46.67
C ALA A 169 -27.27 3.45 -47.32
N HIS A 170 -26.21 4.27 -47.30
CA HIS A 170 -26.21 5.57 -47.96
C HIS A 170 -26.26 5.47 -49.49
N ARG A 171 -25.52 4.53 -50.09
CA ARG A 171 -25.58 4.25 -51.55
C ARG A 171 -26.93 3.70 -51.97
N ASP A 172 -27.51 2.82 -51.18
CA ASP A 172 -28.84 2.26 -51.45
C ASP A 172 -29.92 3.34 -51.36
N LEU A 173 -29.81 4.26 -50.38
CA LEU A 173 -30.70 5.41 -50.27
C LEU A 173 -30.60 6.34 -51.47
N GLU A 174 -29.39 6.63 -51.94
CA GLU A 174 -29.17 7.46 -53.12
C GLU A 174 -29.74 6.80 -54.38
N THR A 175 -29.55 5.49 -54.52
CA THR A 175 -30.11 4.70 -55.63
C THR A 175 -31.64 4.70 -55.58
N LEU A 176 -32.24 4.46 -54.41
CA LEU A 176 -33.69 4.51 -54.22
C LEU A 176 -34.26 5.90 -54.51
N LYS A 177 -33.56 6.97 -54.09
CA LYS A 177 -33.94 8.34 -54.40
C LYS A 177 -33.92 8.60 -55.91
N SER A 178 -32.87 8.15 -56.61
CA SER A 178 -32.77 8.27 -58.08
C SER A 178 -33.88 7.48 -58.79
N GLN A 179 -34.15 6.25 -58.36
CA GLN A 179 -35.24 5.43 -58.91
C GLN A 179 -36.61 6.06 -58.66
N ALA A 180 -36.88 6.57 -57.46
CA ALA A 180 -38.13 7.24 -57.13
C ALA A 180 -38.34 8.51 -57.98
N LEU A 181 -37.28 9.31 -58.21
CA LEU A 181 -37.33 10.48 -59.09
C LEU A 181 -37.60 10.08 -60.55
N SER A 182 -36.94 9.05 -61.05
CA SER A 182 -37.17 8.53 -62.41
C SER A 182 -38.60 7.99 -62.56
N GLN A 183 -39.10 7.28 -61.56
CA GLN A 183 -40.46 6.75 -61.53
C GLN A 183 -41.48 7.90 -61.52
N ALA A 184 -41.28 8.93 -60.69
CA ALA A 184 -42.14 10.11 -60.64
C ALA A 184 -42.18 10.84 -61.99
N ALA A 185 -41.03 11.04 -62.64
CA ALA A 185 -40.96 11.66 -63.97
C ALA A 185 -41.70 10.85 -65.04
N GLU A 186 -41.62 9.51 -65.02
CA GLU A 186 -42.39 8.65 -65.92
C GLU A 186 -43.90 8.67 -65.60
N TYR A 187 -44.29 8.74 -64.33
CA TYR A 187 -45.69 8.92 -63.94
C TYR A 187 -46.26 10.25 -64.46
N ASP A 188 -45.52 11.36 -64.31
CA ASP A 188 -45.92 12.68 -64.81
C ASP A 188 -46.06 12.65 -66.34
N ARG A 189 -45.09 12.05 -67.04
CA ARG A 189 -45.13 11.89 -68.50
C ARG A 189 -46.32 11.06 -68.96
N LEU A 190 -46.59 9.92 -68.32
CA LEU A 190 -47.72 9.05 -68.65
C LEU A 190 -49.06 9.73 -68.35
N SER A 191 -49.14 10.51 -67.26
CA SER A 191 -50.29 11.35 -66.92
C SER A 191 -50.54 12.41 -67.99
N ASP A 192 -49.50 13.12 -68.44
CA ASP A 192 -49.60 14.10 -69.53
C ASP A 192 -50.05 13.46 -70.84
N ASP A 193 -49.52 12.28 -71.20
CA ASP A 193 -49.90 11.57 -72.42
C ASP A 193 -51.32 10.99 -72.32
N TYR A 194 -51.74 10.52 -71.15
CA TYR A 194 -53.13 10.12 -70.89
C TYR A 194 -54.10 11.31 -70.98
N ASN A 195 -53.73 12.46 -70.41
CA ASN A 195 -54.53 13.69 -70.48
C ASN A 195 -54.68 14.19 -71.93
N LYS A 196 -53.62 14.08 -72.75
CA LYS A 196 -53.66 14.37 -74.19
C LYS A 196 -54.57 13.40 -74.96
N ALA A 197 -54.52 12.11 -74.65
CA ALA A 197 -55.30 11.07 -75.34
C ALA A 197 -56.78 11.02 -74.92
N SER A 198 -57.09 11.32 -73.64
CA SER A 198 -58.43 11.25 -73.06
C SER A 198 -59.26 12.53 -73.27
N GLY A 199 -58.70 13.60 -73.87
CA GLY A 199 -59.44 14.83 -74.19
C GLY A 199 -59.87 15.69 -72.99
N SER A 200 -59.39 15.38 -71.78
CA SER A 200 -59.62 16.20 -70.59
C SER A 200 -58.55 17.30 -70.52
N SER A 201 -58.85 18.46 -71.11
CA SER A 201 -58.11 19.70 -70.89
C SER A 201 -58.01 20.00 -69.37
N PRO A 202 -56.84 20.39 -68.84
CA PRO A 202 -56.75 20.87 -67.47
C PRO A 202 -57.55 22.16 -67.34
N ARG A 203 -58.61 22.11 -66.54
CA ARG A 203 -59.29 23.32 -66.09
C ARG A 203 -58.30 24.12 -65.24
N SER A 204 -57.83 25.22 -65.83
CA SER A 204 -57.10 26.31 -65.20
C SER A 204 -57.47 26.49 -63.72
N LYS A 205 -56.44 26.50 -62.86
CA LYS A 205 -56.42 27.37 -61.70
C LYS A 205 -55.25 28.34 -61.85
N SER A 206 -55.60 29.55 -62.27
CA SER A 206 -55.01 30.78 -61.77
C SER A 206 -55.32 30.94 -60.27
N ASP A 207 -54.39 31.60 -59.58
CA ASP A 207 -54.29 31.94 -58.14
C ASP A 207 -53.48 30.97 -57.26
#